data_AF-A0A397USA5-F1
#
_entry.id   AF-A0A397USA5-F1
#
_cell.length_a   1.000
_cell.length_b   1.000
_cell.length_c   1.000
_cell.angle_alpha   90.00
_cell.angle_beta   90.00
_cell.angle_gamma   90.00
#
_symmetry.space_group_name_H-M   'P 1'
#
loop_
_entity.id
_entity.type
_entity.pdbx_description
1 polymer ?
#
loop_
_entity_poly.entity_id
_entity_poly.type
_entity_poly.pdbx_seq_one_letter_code
_entity_poly.pdbx_strand_id
1 'polypeptide(L)'
;DIINGLTAKENGKKVLPSIILYDDRGLQLYDRLTYTDEYYLTNCEINILNKNVDQITDYIASDSSVIELGSGSLRKTRIILDNLEKKKKNITFYALDLMENELNKSLSSLGTFSHVKLVGLCGTYENGIDFIATLPNDKQKTIMWLGSSIGGLTREDGANFIRSFQEKAMNPGDLFLIGIDGRNDPEKIAAAYNDSQGINDEFIMNGLNHLNVIFDQTVINCDNFYYYSTYVEDDGRREGYYKSKKD
;
A
#
# COMPACT_ATOMS: atom_id res chain seq x y z
N ASP A 1 -17.32 6.49 7.04
CA ASP A 1 -16.11 6.50 7.89
C ASP A 1 -15.68 7.86 8.37
N ILE A 2 -15.44 8.83 7.47
CA ILE A 2 -14.98 10.17 7.85
C ILE A 2 -15.84 10.83 8.94
N ILE A 3 -17.17 10.90 8.74
CA ILE A 3 -18.08 11.49 9.72
C ILE A 3 -17.97 10.77 11.07
N ASN A 4 -18.08 9.43 11.06
CA ASN A 4 -17.97 8.61 12.27
C ASN A 4 -16.67 8.88 13.02
N GLY A 5 -15.54 8.95 12.30
CA GLY A 5 -14.22 9.20 12.87
C GLY A 5 -14.03 10.61 13.45
N LEU A 6 -14.67 11.63 12.86
CA LEU A 6 -14.65 13.00 13.39
C LEU A 6 -15.62 13.20 14.55
N THR A 7 -16.73 12.46 14.59
CA THR A 7 -17.76 12.55 15.64
C THR A 7 -17.59 11.52 16.75
N ALA A 8 -16.56 10.68 16.70
CA ALA A 8 -16.29 9.64 17.68
C ALA A 8 -16.27 10.22 19.10
N LYS A 9 -17.20 9.74 19.93
CA LYS A 9 -17.34 10.16 21.34
C LYS A 9 -16.55 9.25 22.28
N GLU A 10 -16.38 7.98 21.91
CA GLU A 10 -15.61 7.03 22.71
C GLU A 10 -14.12 7.38 22.66
N ASN A 11 -13.54 7.55 23.85
CA ASN A 11 -12.12 7.85 24.11
C ASN A 11 -11.63 9.23 23.59
N GLY A 12 -12.50 10.05 22.99
CA GLY A 12 -12.22 11.42 22.55
C GLY A 12 -11.25 11.56 21.37
N LYS A 13 -10.71 10.44 20.83
CA LYS A 13 -9.75 10.44 19.73
C LYS A 13 -10.49 10.47 18.39
N LYS A 14 -10.29 11.55 17.64
CA LYS A 14 -10.77 11.66 16.25
C LYS A 14 -9.80 10.95 15.32
N VAL A 15 -10.32 10.18 14.37
CA VAL A 15 -9.52 9.44 13.39
C VAL A 15 -10.07 9.71 12.00
N LEU A 16 -9.18 9.96 11.04
CA LEU A 16 -9.54 10.07 9.63
C LEU A 16 -9.04 8.81 8.90
N PRO A 17 -9.84 8.24 7.98
CA PRO A 17 -9.41 7.07 7.23
C PRO A 17 -8.24 7.46 6.30
N SER A 18 -7.22 6.61 6.20
CA SER A 18 -6.01 6.89 5.41
C SER A 18 -6.29 7.11 3.92
N ILE A 19 -7.43 6.63 3.40
CA ILE A 19 -7.85 6.83 2.02
C ILE A 19 -7.93 8.31 1.61
N ILE A 20 -8.15 9.23 2.55
CA ILE A 20 -8.14 10.67 2.25
C ILE A 20 -6.76 11.18 1.82
N LEU A 21 -5.68 10.42 2.09
CA LEU A 21 -4.33 10.81 1.69
C LEU A 21 -4.04 10.55 0.21
N TYR A 22 -4.88 9.79 -0.49
CA TYR A 22 -4.55 9.21 -1.81
C TYR A 22 -5.45 9.73 -2.94
N ASP A 23 -5.71 11.04 -2.99
CA ASP A 23 -6.15 11.69 -4.24
C ASP A 23 -5.00 11.79 -5.26
N ASP A 24 -5.27 12.34 -6.45
CA ASP A 24 -4.26 12.50 -7.50
C ASP A 24 -2.99 13.22 -7.00
N ARG A 25 -3.14 14.27 -6.19
CA ARG A 25 -2.00 15.01 -5.61
C ARG A 25 -1.29 14.18 -4.55
N GLY A 26 -2.04 13.53 -3.67
CA GLY A 26 -1.52 12.68 -2.62
C GLY A 26 -0.69 11.52 -3.17
N LEU A 27 -1.13 10.89 -4.26
CA LEU A 27 -0.37 9.85 -4.95
C LEU A 27 0.94 10.35 -5.52
N GLN A 28 0.96 11.54 -6.13
CA GLN A 28 2.20 12.16 -6.63
C GLN A 28 3.17 12.48 -5.49
N LEU A 29 2.67 12.96 -4.36
CA LEU A 29 3.48 13.25 -3.17
C LEU A 29 4.04 11.96 -2.56
N TYR A 30 3.21 10.92 -2.45
CA TYR A 30 3.64 9.62 -1.95
C TYR A 30 4.71 9.00 -2.86
N ASP A 31 4.52 9.01 -4.18
CA ASP A 31 5.52 8.50 -5.12
C ASP A 31 6.84 9.24 -4.94
N ARG A 32 6.83 10.59 -4.90
CA ARG A 32 8.03 11.41 -4.61
C ARG A 32 8.69 11.05 -3.28
N LEU A 33 7.90 10.87 -2.22
CA LEU A 33 8.40 10.46 -0.91
C LEU A 33 9.17 9.13 -1.01
N THR A 34 8.70 8.18 -1.81
CA THR A 34 9.37 6.88 -1.99
C THR A 34 10.74 6.94 -2.66
N TYR A 35 11.13 8.08 -3.24
CA TYR A 35 12.45 8.33 -3.81
C TYR A 35 13.38 9.13 -2.90
N THR A 36 12.91 9.62 -1.75
CA THR A 36 13.76 10.32 -0.78
C THR A 36 14.77 9.38 -0.15
N ASP A 37 15.93 9.91 0.25
CA ASP A 37 16.99 9.12 0.88
C ASP A 37 16.56 8.65 2.29
N GLU A 38 15.75 9.46 2.97
CA GLU A 38 15.24 9.18 4.30
C GLU A 38 14.19 8.05 4.30
N TYR A 39 13.36 7.94 3.25
CA TYR A 39 12.33 6.90 3.14
C TYR A 39 12.91 5.55 2.70
N TYR A 40 13.65 4.90 3.60
CA TYR A 40 14.42 3.69 3.30
C TYR A 40 13.59 2.48 2.84
N LEU A 41 12.31 2.41 3.22
CA LEU A 41 11.47 1.21 3.10
C LEU A 41 11.49 0.66 1.66
N THR A 42 11.27 1.54 0.68
CA THR A 42 11.21 1.17 -0.73
C THR A 42 12.50 0.54 -1.22
N ASN A 43 13.64 1.19 -0.97
CA ASN A 43 14.94 0.71 -1.42
C ASN A 43 15.40 -0.55 -0.67
N CYS A 44 15.07 -0.66 0.62
CA CYS A 44 15.31 -1.88 1.39
C CYS A 44 14.53 -3.07 0.82
N GLU A 45 13.25 -2.88 0.51
CA GLU A 45 12.42 -3.94 -0.08
C GLU A 45 12.88 -4.30 -1.50
N ILE A 46 13.22 -3.32 -2.35
CA ILE A 46 13.82 -3.55 -3.67
C ILE A 46 15.10 -4.39 -3.55
N ASN A 47 15.97 -4.08 -2.58
CA ASN A 47 17.20 -4.83 -2.37
C ASN A 47 16.94 -6.28 -1.94
N ILE A 48 15.92 -6.52 -1.11
CA ILE A 48 15.50 -7.87 -0.72
C ILE A 48 14.96 -8.62 -1.94
N LEU A 49 14.08 -7.98 -2.73
CA LEU A 49 13.53 -8.57 -3.94
C LEU A 49 14.63 -8.94 -4.94
N ASN A 50 15.53 -8.02 -5.28
CA ASN A 50 16.63 -8.30 -6.22
C ASN A 50 17.52 -9.47 -5.78
N LYS A 51 17.80 -9.61 -4.47
CA LYS A 51 18.62 -10.71 -3.95
C LYS A 51 17.91 -12.06 -3.97
N ASN A 52 16.59 -12.08 -3.84
CA ASN A 52 15.81 -13.30 -3.61
C ASN A 52 14.82 -13.61 -4.74
N VAL A 53 14.77 -12.81 -5.81
CA VAL A 53 13.74 -12.91 -6.85
C VAL A 53 13.70 -14.28 -7.51
N ASP A 54 14.87 -14.89 -7.73
CA ASP A 54 14.92 -16.25 -8.29
C ASP A 54 14.22 -17.24 -7.37
N GLN A 55 14.51 -17.21 -6.06
CA GLN A 55 13.86 -18.10 -5.10
C GLN A 55 12.37 -17.79 -4.95
N ILE A 56 11.98 -16.51 -4.87
CA ILE A 56 10.57 -16.08 -4.74
C ILE A 56 9.76 -16.62 -5.92
N THR A 57 10.25 -16.38 -7.14
CA THR A 57 9.55 -16.81 -8.36
C THR A 57 9.58 -18.31 -8.55
N ASP A 58 10.49 -19.07 -7.94
CA ASP A 58 10.47 -20.54 -8.00
C ASP A 58 9.22 -21.14 -7.34
N TYR A 59 8.70 -20.51 -6.28
CA TYR A 59 7.44 -20.92 -5.65
C TYR A 59 6.19 -20.64 -6.49
N ILE A 60 6.24 -19.64 -7.36
CA ILE A 60 5.12 -19.25 -8.22
C ILE A 60 5.01 -20.25 -9.37
N ALA A 61 3.95 -21.03 -9.44
CA ALA A 61 3.72 -21.99 -10.52
C ALA A 61 3.53 -21.29 -11.89
N SER A 62 3.84 -21.99 -12.97
CA SER A 62 3.30 -21.61 -14.28
C SER A 62 1.79 -21.89 -14.32
N ASP A 63 1.09 -21.24 -15.24
CA ASP A 63 -0.36 -21.28 -15.41
C ASP A 63 -1.12 -20.84 -14.14
N SER A 64 -0.58 -19.81 -13.47
CA SER A 64 -1.07 -19.29 -12.18
C SER A 64 -1.58 -17.84 -12.27
N SER A 65 -2.17 -17.36 -11.18
CA SER A 65 -2.56 -15.96 -11.00
C SER A 65 -1.69 -15.29 -9.94
N VAL A 66 -1.18 -14.10 -10.22
CA VAL A 66 -0.44 -13.27 -9.26
C VAL A 66 -1.22 -11.98 -9.08
N ILE A 67 -1.52 -11.58 -7.85
CA ILE A 67 -2.32 -10.40 -7.54
C ILE A 67 -1.51 -9.52 -6.61
N GLU A 68 -1.35 -8.24 -6.92
CA GLU A 68 -0.74 -7.26 -6.01
C GLU A 68 -1.81 -6.33 -5.45
N LEU A 69 -1.87 -6.25 -4.12
CA LEU A 69 -2.74 -5.33 -3.39
C LEU A 69 -2.02 -3.98 -3.22
N GLY A 70 -2.61 -2.90 -3.72
CA GLY A 70 -2.05 -1.55 -3.57
C GLY A 70 -0.79 -1.41 -4.42
N SER A 71 -0.96 -1.63 -5.72
CA SER A 71 0.14 -1.86 -6.66
C SER A 71 1.04 -0.63 -6.94
N GLY A 72 0.52 0.58 -6.71
CA GLY A 72 1.26 1.83 -6.80
C GLY A 72 2.01 1.99 -8.13
N SER A 73 3.27 2.42 -8.06
CA SER A 73 4.12 2.64 -9.25
C SER A 73 4.78 1.37 -9.81
N LEU A 74 4.44 0.18 -9.29
CA LEU A 74 4.90 -1.14 -9.78
C LEU A 74 6.44 -1.33 -9.86
N ARG A 75 7.25 -0.40 -9.33
CA ARG A 75 8.72 -0.45 -9.37
C ARG A 75 9.29 -1.74 -8.76
N LYS A 76 8.69 -2.17 -7.64
CA LYS A 76 9.08 -3.38 -6.90
C LYS A 76 8.61 -4.63 -7.63
N THR A 77 7.35 -4.60 -8.04
CA THR A 77 6.64 -5.66 -8.78
C THR A 77 7.36 -6.03 -10.05
N ARG A 78 7.87 -5.03 -10.79
CA ARG A 78 8.62 -5.23 -12.03
C ARG A 78 9.77 -6.23 -11.86
N ILE A 79 10.45 -6.24 -10.72
CA ILE A 79 11.53 -7.20 -10.43
C ILE A 79 11.01 -8.64 -10.51
N ILE A 80 9.85 -8.90 -9.91
CA ILE A 80 9.20 -10.22 -9.91
C ILE A 80 8.71 -10.56 -11.32
N LEU A 81 8.02 -9.63 -12.00
CA LEU A 81 7.45 -9.86 -13.34
C LEU A 81 8.53 -10.12 -14.38
N ASP A 82 9.63 -9.34 -14.38
CA ASP A 82 10.75 -9.51 -15.31
C ASP A 82 11.42 -10.89 -15.10
N ASN A 83 11.49 -11.37 -13.85
CA ASN A 83 12.06 -12.69 -13.56
C ASN A 83 11.11 -13.84 -13.96
N LEU A 84 9.80 -13.69 -13.74
CA LEU A 84 8.79 -14.65 -14.22
C LEU A 84 8.81 -14.76 -15.75
N GLU A 85 8.91 -13.63 -16.45
CA GLU A 85 9.08 -13.57 -17.91
C GLU A 85 10.36 -14.28 -18.36
N LYS A 86 11.50 -13.98 -17.71
CA LYS A 86 12.78 -14.64 -17.99
C LYS A 86 12.71 -16.17 -17.80
N LYS A 87 11.96 -16.62 -16.79
CA LYS A 87 11.70 -18.03 -16.50
C LYS A 87 10.60 -18.64 -17.39
N LYS A 88 9.98 -17.85 -18.27
CA LYS A 88 8.90 -18.24 -19.17
C LYS A 88 7.70 -18.85 -18.45
N LYS A 89 7.38 -18.34 -17.26
CA LYS A 89 6.20 -18.79 -16.50
C LYS A 89 4.97 -18.07 -17.04
N ASN A 90 4.02 -18.83 -17.59
CA ASN A 90 2.78 -18.26 -18.10
C ASN A 90 1.88 -17.88 -16.94
N ILE A 91 1.69 -16.59 -16.66
CA ILE A 91 0.88 -16.14 -15.52
C ILE A 91 -0.01 -14.97 -15.92
N THR A 92 -1.10 -14.78 -15.17
CA THR A 92 -1.85 -13.51 -15.22
C THR A 92 -1.55 -12.70 -13.96
N PHE A 93 -0.98 -11.52 -14.15
CA PHE A 93 -0.73 -10.54 -13.11
C PHE A 93 -1.88 -9.55 -13.02
N TYR A 94 -2.44 -9.40 -11.83
CA TYR A 94 -3.52 -8.48 -11.51
C TYR A 94 -2.99 -7.39 -10.58
N ALA A 95 -2.96 -6.14 -11.06
CA ALA A 95 -2.63 -4.98 -10.25
C ALA A 95 -3.93 -4.38 -9.67
N LEU A 96 -4.09 -4.44 -8.35
CA LEU A 96 -5.24 -3.85 -7.66
C LEU A 96 -4.87 -2.48 -7.08
N ASP A 97 -5.63 -1.46 -7.45
CA ASP A 97 -5.45 -0.10 -6.92
C ASP A 97 -6.75 0.72 -6.96
N LEU A 98 -6.77 1.86 -6.27
CA LEU A 98 -7.95 2.71 -6.12
C LEU A 98 -8.22 3.61 -7.32
N MET A 99 -7.18 3.96 -8.09
CA MET A 99 -7.25 5.01 -9.11
C MET A 99 -6.98 4.46 -10.50
N GLU A 100 -8.04 4.34 -11.31
CA GLU A 100 -7.99 3.77 -12.66
C GLU A 100 -6.93 4.44 -13.56
N ASN A 101 -6.85 5.78 -13.53
CA ASN A 101 -5.90 6.52 -14.36
C ASN A 101 -4.44 6.20 -14.01
N GLU A 102 -4.10 6.19 -12.72
CA GLU A 102 -2.75 5.87 -12.27
C GLU A 102 -2.42 4.40 -12.48
N LEU A 103 -3.38 3.51 -12.23
CA LEU A 103 -3.25 2.07 -12.53
C LEU A 103 -2.93 1.83 -14.01
N ASN A 104 -3.65 2.47 -14.92
CA ASN A 104 -3.41 2.37 -16.37
C ASN A 104 -2.03 2.91 -16.77
N LYS A 105 -1.59 4.03 -16.17
CA LYS A 105 -0.24 4.57 -16.40
C LYS A 105 0.85 3.60 -15.91
N SER A 106 0.73 3.10 -14.68
CA SER A 106 1.68 2.15 -14.09
C SER A 106 1.79 0.88 -14.93
N LEU A 107 0.67 0.27 -15.32
CA LEU A 107 0.65 -0.93 -16.17
C LEU A 107 1.28 -0.67 -17.55
N SER A 108 0.96 0.47 -18.17
CA SER A 108 1.52 0.84 -19.47
C SER A 108 3.05 1.03 -19.42
N SER A 109 3.58 1.48 -18.27
CA SER A 109 5.02 1.70 -18.07
C SER A 109 5.84 0.40 -18.01
N LEU A 110 5.19 -0.75 -17.73
CA LEU A 110 5.85 -2.05 -17.69
C LEU A 110 6.24 -2.56 -19.09
N GLY A 111 5.55 -2.09 -20.13
CA GLY A 111 5.72 -2.56 -21.50
C GLY A 111 5.01 -3.89 -21.76
N THR A 112 5.51 -4.66 -22.72
CA THR A 112 4.89 -5.92 -23.17
C THR A 112 5.68 -7.13 -22.70
N PHE A 113 4.98 -8.16 -22.26
CA PHE A 113 5.53 -9.46 -21.87
C PHE A 113 4.95 -10.55 -22.77
N SER A 114 5.72 -11.64 -22.98
CA SER A 114 5.28 -12.80 -23.78
C SER A 114 4.58 -13.85 -22.94
N HIS A 115 4.98 -13.98 -21.66
CA HIS A 115 4.48 -15.00 -20.74
C HIS A 115 3.64 -14.40 -19.60
N VAL A 116 3.80 -13.11 -19.30
CA VAL A 116 3.03 -12.41 -18.27
C VAL A 116 1.88 -11.62 -18.90
N LYS A 117 0.64 -11.99 -18.60
CA LYS A 117 -0.54 -11.17 -18.95
C LYS A 117 -0.79 -10.13 -17.85
N LEU A 118 -0.88 -8.85 -18.21
CA LEU A 118 -1.17 -7.77 -17.27
C LEU A 118 -2.67 -7.43 -17.26
N VAL A 119 -3.25 -7.26 -16.07
CA VAL A 119 -4.65 -6.87 -15.86
C VAL A 119 -4.72 -5.84 -14.72
N GLY A 120 -5.44 -4.74 -14.94
CA GLY A 120 -5.76 -3.78 -13.89
C GLY A 120 -7.10 -4.09 -13.22
N LEU A 121 -7.15 -4.01 -11.89
CA LEU A 121 -8.34 -4.07 -11.08
C LEU A 121 -8.49 -2.75 -10.32
N CYS A 122 -9.46 -1.93 -10.70
CA CYS A 122 -9.77 -0.70 -9.97
C CYS A 122 -10.76 -1.02 -8.84
N GLY A 123 -10.34 -0.87 -7.58
CA GLY A 123 -11.20 -1.16 -6.45
C GLY A 123 -10.45 -1.19 -5.11
N THR A 124 -11.21 -1.39 -4.03
CA THR A 124 -10.64 -1.54 -2.69
C THR A 124 -10.04 -2.92 -2.49
N TYR A 125 -9.34 -3.11 -1.38
CA TYR A 125 -8.83 -4.43 -1.00
C TYR A 125 -9.95 -5.47 -0.83
N GLU A 126 -11.10 -5.08 -0.31
CA GLU A 126 -12.28 -5.95 -0.19
C GLU A 126 -12.77 -6.39 -1.57
N ASN A 127 -12.83 -5.47 -2.54
CA ASN A 127 -13.15 -5.83 -3.92
C ASN A 127 -12.11 -6.79 -4.52
N GLY A 128 -10.84 -6.63 -4.14
CA GLY A 128 -9.76 -7.56 -4.49
C GLY A 128 -9.98 -8.97 -3.94
N ILE A 129 -10.35 -9.11 -2.66
CA ILE A 129 -10.66 -10.40 -2.03
C ILE A 129 -11.84 -11.06 -2.77
N ASP A 130 -12.91 -10.30 -3.00
CA ASP A 130 -14.10 -10.81 -3.70
C ASP A 130 -13.74 -11.25 -5.14
N PHE A 131 -12.92 -10.48 -5.85
CA PHE A 131 -12.43 -10.86 -7.17
C PHE A 131 -11.60 -12.15 -7.14
N ILE A 132 -10.65 -12.25 -6.22
CA ILE A 132 -9.77 -13.43 -6.10
C ILE A 132 -10.60 -14.69 -5.83
N ALA A 133 -11.69 -14.59 -5.05
CA ALA A 133 -12.62 -15.68 -4.79
C ALA A 133 -13.35 -16.19 -6.06
N THR A 134 -13.42 -15.37 -7.12
CA THR A 134 -14.00 -15.78 -8.42
C THR A 134 -13.01 -16.48 -9.34
N LEU A 135 -11.70 -16.42 -9.04
CA LEU A 135 -10.68 -17.04 -9.87
C LEU A 135 -10.74 -18.57 -9.76
N PRO A 136 -10.36 -19.30 -10.82
CA PRO A 136 -10.36 -20.77 -10.81
C PRO A 136 -9.54 -21.37 -9.67
N ASN A 137 -10.09 -22.39 -9.00
CA ASN A 137 -9.44 -23.07 -7.87
C ASN A 137 -8.45 -24.16 -8.29
N ASP A 138 -8.38 -24.50 -9.57
CA ASP A 138 -7.40 -25.43 -10.15
C ASP A 138 -6.05 -24.77 -10.47
N LYS A 139 -5.93 -23.46 -10.24
CA LYS A 139 -4.70 -22.67 -10.44
C LYS A 139 -4.23 -22.05 -9.14
N GLN A 140 -2.91 -22.11 -8.92
CA GLN A 140 -2.28 -21.41 -7.80
C GLN A 140 -2.53 -19.90 -7.90
N LYS A 141 -2.84 -19.29 -6.76
CA LYS A 141 -2.93 -17.84 -6.58
C LYS A 141 -1.77 -17.40 -5.71
N THR A 142 -1.07 -16.36 -6.12
CA THR A 142 -0.06 -15.68 -5.31
C THR A 142 -0.53 -14.26 -5.04
N ILE A 143 -0.86 -13.97 -3.79
CA ILE A 143 -1.23 -12.62 -3.36
C ILE A 143 0.04 -11.92 -2.87
N MET A 144 0.30 -10.72 -3.35
CA MET A 144 1.41 -9.88 -2.94
C MET A 144 0.89 -8.64 -2.22
N TRP A 145 1.47 -8.33 -1.07
CA TRP A 145 1.19 -7.11 -0.34
C TRP A 145 2.50 -6.50 0.15
N LEU A 146 3.05 -5.62 -0.68
CA LEU A 146 4.40 -5.08 -0.52
C LEU A 146 4.37 -3.70 0.17
N GLY A 147 5.54 -3.19 0.52
CA GLY A 147 5.74 -1.82 1.00
C GLY A 147 5.41 -1.60 2.45
N SER A 148 5.28 -2.66 3.24
CA SER A 148 4.81 -2.57 4.62
C SER A 148 3.44 -1.90 4.74
N SER A 149 2.59 -2.05 3.71
CA SER A 149 1.21 -1.55 3.70
C SER A 149 0.39 -2.09 4.87
N ILE A 150 0.67 -3.31 5.33
CA ILE A 150 0.11 -3.88 6.56
C ILE A 150 0.40 -3.04 7.81
N GLY A 151 1.50 -2.29 7.83
CA GLY A 151 1.88 -1.40 8.93
C GLY A 151 0.94 -0.20 9.10
N GLY A 152 0.08 0.07 8.12
CA GLY A 152 -1.01 1.04 8.24
C GLY A 152 -2.20 0.55 9.06
N LEU A 153 -2.24 -0.73 9.42
CA LEU A 153 -3.30 -1.35 10.21
C LEU A 153 -2.86 -1.59 11.65
N THR A 154 -3.83 -1.70 12.56
CA THR A 154 -3.53 -2.26 13.89
C THR A 154 -3.14 -3.73 13.77
N ARG A 155 -2.51 -4.29 14.81
CA ARG A 155 -2.15 -5.72 14.82
C ARG A 155 -3.36 -6.63 14.63
N GLU A 156 -4.48 -6.27 15.27
CA GLU A 156 -5.73 -7.02 15.16
C GLU A 156 -6.33 -6.89 13.75
N ASP A 157 -6.41 -5.67 13.22
CA ASP A 157 -6.95 -5.43 11.88
C ASP A 157 -6.09 -6.11 10.79
N GLY A 158 -4.77 -6.06 10.90
CA GLY A 158 -3.85 -6.75 9.98
C GLY A 158 -4.03 -8.27 10.02
N ALA A 159 -4.16 -8.86 11.21
CA ALA A 159 -4.41 -10.29 11.35
C ALA A 159 -5.79 -10.70 10.80
N ASN A 160 -6.83 -9.92 11.08
CA ASN A 160 -8.18 -10.15 10.57
C ASN A 160 -8.24 -9.98 9.05
N PHE A 161 -7.51 -9.01 8.50
CA PHE A 161 -7.43 -8.80 7.07
C PHE A 161 -6.74 -9.96 6.35
N ILE A 162 -5.59 -10.45 6.85
CA ILE A 162 -4.95 -11.67 6.31
C ILE A 162 -5.90 -12.88 6.42
N ARG A 163 -6.59 -13.04 7.56
CA ARG A 163 -7.56 -14.13 7.76
C ARG A 163 -8.68 -14.08 6.72
N SER A 164 -9.12 -12.90 6.32
CA SER A 164 -10.18 -12.77 5.31
C SER A 164 -9.80 -13.37 3.94
N PHE A 165 -8.52 -13.30 3.54
CA PHE A 165 -8.04 -13.99 2.34
C PHE A 165 -8.08 -15.51 2.50
N GLN A 166 -7.62 -15.99 3.66
CA GLN A 166 -7.67 -17.42 3.97
C GLN A 166 -9.09 -17.97 3.92
N GLU A 167 -10.07 -17.22 4.46
CA GLU A 167 -11.46 -17.67 4.57
C GLU A 167 -12.22 -17.57 3.24
N LYS A 168 -11.90 -16.59 2.39
CA LYS A 168 -12.73 -16.24 1.23
C LYS A 168 -12.08 -16.49 -0.12
N ALA A 169 -10.75 -16.44 -0.21
CA ALA A 169 -10.06 -16.24 -1.48
C ALA A 169 -8.88 -17.19 -1.75
N MET A 170 -8.39 -17.90 -0.74
CA MET A 170 -7.23 -18.80 -0.86
C MET A 170 -7.60 -20.27 -0.65
N ASN A 171 -6.87 -21.14 -1.34
CA ASN A 171 -6.93 -22.60 -1.23
C ASN A 171 -5.58 -23.15 -0.76
N PRO A 172 -5.52 -24.40 -0.26
CA PRO A 172 -4.25 -25.07 0.01
C PRO A 172 -3.31 -25.03 -1.21
N GLY A 173 -2.10 -24.52 -1.02
CA GLY A 173 -1.10 -24.36 -2.10
C GLY A 173 -0.99 -22.94 -2.67
N ASP A 174 -1.97 -22.08 -2.39
CA ASP A 174 -1.88 -20.64 -2.69
C ASP A 174 -0.84 -19.96 -1.78
N LEU A 175 -0.27 -18.86 -2.27
CA LEU A 175 0.84 -18.15 -1.65
C LEU A 175 0.44 -16.75 -1.24
N PHE A 176 1.03 -16.26 -0.15
CA PHE A 176 0.93 -14.87 0.28
C PHE A 176 2.34 -14.33 0.50
N LEU A 177 2.77 -13.40 -0.35
CA LEU A 177 4.03 -12.68 -0.24
C LEU A 177 3.77 -11.32 0.42
N ILE A 178 4.28 -11.14 1.63
CA ILE A 178 4.06 -9.90 2.40
C ILE A 178 5.38 -9.21 2.72
N GLY A 179 5.43 -7.91 2.44
CA GLY A 179 6.50 -7.02 2.89
C GLY A 179 6.12 -6.43 4.25
N ILE A 180 6.97 -6.62 5.25
CA ILE A 180 6.78 -6.07 6.60
C ILE A 180 8.05 -5.33 6.99
N ASP A 181 7.92 -4.05 7.33
CA ASP A 181 9.03 -3.32 7.91
C ASP A 181 9.29 -3.78 9.35
N GLY A 182 10.54 -4.08 9.65
CA GLY A 182 10.94 -4.54 10.97
C GLY A 182 10.93 -3.43 12.01
N ARG A 183 11.01 -3.79 13.29
CA ARG A 183 11.34 -2.81 14.33
C ARG A 183 12.76 -2.31 14.08
N ASN A 184 12.87 -1.09 13.57
CA ASN A 184 14.14 -0.45 13.24
C ASN A 184 14.54 0.57 14.31
N ASP A 185 15.72 1.14 14.11
CA ASP A 185 16.20 2.31 14.82
C ASP A 185 15.15 3.45 14.79
N PRO A 186 14.65 3.91 15.97
CA PRO A 186 13.65 4.96 16.05
C PRO A 186 14.04 6.25 15.31
N GLU A 187 15.33 6.59 15.25
CA GLU A 187 15.80 7.78 14.53
C GLU A 187 15.63 7.63 13.01
N LYS A 188 15.91 6.44 12.47
CA LYS A 188 15.68 6.16 11.04
C LYS A 188 14.21 6.17 10.67
N ILE A 189 13.37 5.61 11.55
CA ILE A 189 11.91 5.64 11.36
C ILE A 189 11.42 7.08 11.40
N ALA A 190 11.88 7.88 12.37
CA ALA A 190 11.50 9.29 12.46
C ALA A 190 11.92 10.06 11.19
N ALA A 191 13.14 9.85 10.70
CA ALA A 191 13.63 10.49 9.47
C ALA A 191 12.80 10.11 8.24
N ALA A 192 12.44 8.83 8.07
CA ALA A 192 11.62 8.36 6.96
C ALA A 192 10.27 9.09 6.85
N TYR A 193 9.73 9.56 7.97
CA TYR A 193 8.45 10.25 8.03
C TYR A 193 8.57 11.74 8.41
N ASN A 194 9.79 12.28 8.37
CA ASN A 194 10.08 13.68 8.60
C ASN A 194 11.25 14.05 7.68
N ASP A 195 11.04 13.84 6.38
CA ASP A 195 12.04 14.06 5.35
C ASP A 195 12.43 15.54 5.28
N SER A 196 13.70 15.80 4.96
CA SER A 196 14.25 17.17 4.93
C SER A 196 13.61 18.07 3.88
N GLN A 197 12.94 17.49 2.87
CA GLN A 197 12.25 18.20 1.80
C GLN A 197 10.80 18.57 2.16
N GLY A 198 10.28 18.09 3.30
CA GLY A 198 8.92 18.35 3.76
C GLY A 198 7.83 17.65 2.94
N ILE A 199 8.18 16.63 2.13
CA ILE A 199 7.25 15.95 1.24
C ILE A 199 6.24 15.13 2.04
N ASN A 200 6.64 14.46 3.12
CA ASN A 200 5.72 13.73 3.98
C ASN A 200 4.76 14.68 4.71
N ASP A 201 5.23 15.84 5.17
CA ASP A 201 4.34 16.86 5.77
C ASP A 201 3.29 17.32 4.75
N GLU A 202 3.73 17.64 3.52
CA GLU A 202 2.85 18.02 2.42
C GLU A 202 1.85 16.91 2.08
N PHE A 203 2.30 15.65 2.03
CA PHE A 203 1.47 14.47 1.78
C PHE A 203 0.39 14.29 2.84
N ILE A 204 0.76 14.37 4.13
CA ILE A 204 -0.20 14.24 5.23
C ILE A 204 -1.17 15.42 5.21
N MET A 205 -0.68 16.65 5.13
CA MET A 205 -1.53 17.84 5.15
C MET A 205 -2.46 17.93 3.93
N ASN A 206 -2.07 17.37 2.79
CA ASN A 206 -2.94 17.22 1.62
C ASN A 206 -4.22 16.43 1.94
N GLY A 207 -4.19 15.48 2.89
CA GLY A 207 -5.39 14.76 3.32
C GLY A 207 -6.51 15.68 3.80
N LEU A 208 -6.19 16.78 4.48
CA LEU A 208 -7.20 17.76 4.91
C LEU A 208 -7.74 18.58 3.72
N ASN A 209 -6.92 18.85 2.71
CA ASN A 209 -7.38 19.49 1.48
C ASN A 209 -8.33 18.55 0.71
N HIS A 210 -7.94 17.29 0.54
CA HIS A 210 -8.78 16.28 -0.11
C HIS A 210 -10.09 16.06 0.65
N LEU A 211 -10.06 16.10 1.99
CA LEU A 211 -11.27 16.07 2.80
C LEU A 211 -12.28 17.16 2.39
N ASN A 212 -11.82 18.39 2.20
CA ASN A 212 -12.67 19.50 1.75
C ASN A 212 -13.25 19.26 0.35
N VAL A 213 -12.47 18.64 -0.55
CA VAL A 213 -12.95 18.23 -1.88
C VAL A 213 -14.02 17.16 -1.79
N ILE A 214 -13.83 16.13 -0.96
CA ILE A 214 -14.81 15.04 -0.74
C ILE A 214 -16.17 15.59 -0.29
N PHE A 215 -16.17 16.62 0.57
CA PHE A 215 -17.41 17.23 1.07
C PHE A 215 -17.95 18.38 0.21
N ASP A 216 -17.27 18.74 -0.87
CA ASP A 216 -17.59 19.90 -1.73
C ASP A 216 -17.78 21.20 -0.94
N GLN A 217 -17.06 21.35 0.18
CA GLN A 217 -17.08 22.53 1.03
C GLN A 217 -15.88 22.55 1.97
N THR A 218 -15.56 23.72 2.52
CA THR A 218 -14.54 23.83 3.58
C THR A 218 -15.09 23.29 4.90
N VAL A 219 -14.82 22.02 5.20
CA VAL A 219 -15.14 21.38 6.49
C VAL A 219 -14.02 21.56 7.52
N ILE A 220 -12.77 21.66 7.07
CA ILE A 220 -11.58 21.88 7.90
C ILE A 220 -10.72 22.98 7.27
N ASN A 221 -10.38 24.00 8.06
CA ASN A 221 -9.37 24.97 7.68
C ASN A 221 -7.98 24.39 7.97
N CYS A 222 -7.28 23.97 6.91
CA CYS A 222 -5.95 23.33 6.98
C CYS A 222 -4.89 24.20 7.67
N ASP A 223 -5.00 25.53 7.57
CA ASP A 223 -4.03 26.46 8.18
C ASP A 223 -4.04 26.38 9.71
N ASN A 224 -5.12 25.86 10.31
CA ASN A 224 -5.22 25.65 11.75
C ASN A 224 -4.53 24.37 12.22
N PHE A 225 -3.97 23.55 11.34
CA PHE A 225 -3.35 22.28 11.68
C PHE A 225 -1.90 22.22 11.21
N TYR A 226 -1.12 21.34 11.85
CA TYR A 226 0.19 20.89 11.38
C TYR A 226 0.30 19.38 11.60
N TYR A 227 1.18 18.74 10.83
CA TYR A 227 1.46 17.34 11.01
C TYR A 227 2.41 17.14 12.21
N TYR A 228 2.04 16.19 13.07
CA TYR A 228 2.84 15.75 14.21
C TYR A 228 3.01 14.24 14.15
N SER A 229 4.24 13.75 14.34
CA SER A 229 4.51 12.32 14.40
C SER A 229 5.22 11.95 15.70
N THR A 230 4.97 10.71 16.14
CA THR A 230 5.70 10.12 17.26
C THR A 230 5.92 8.64 17.00
N TYR A 231 7.00 8.09 17.55
CA TYR A 231 7.21 6.65 17.64
C TYR A 231 6.69 6.16 19.00
N VAL A 232 5.86 5.11 18.99
CA VAL A 232 5.32 4.47 20.19
C VAL A 232 6.11 3.20 20.42
N GLU A 233 7.08 3.26 21.33
CA GLU A 233 8.07 2.20 21.57
C GLU A 233 7.43 0.88 22.00
N ASP A 234 6.40 0.92 22.85
CA ASP A 234 5.73 -0.28 23.36
C ASP A 234 5.03 -1.06 22.24
N ASP A 235 4.40 -0.33 21.31
CA ASP A 235 3.71 -0.91 20.15
C ASP A 235 4.67 -1.20 18.98
N GLY A 236 5.83 -0.54 18.97
CA GLY A 236 6.82 -0.58 17.90
C GLY A 236 6.36 0.08 16.61
N ARG A 237 5.51 1.12 16.70
CA ARG A 237 4.88 1.75 15.52
C ARG A 237 5.02 3.27 15.52
N ARG A 238 5.01 3.84 14.31
CA ARG A 238 4.89 5.29 14.10
C ARG A 238 3.43 5.68 14.06
N GLU A 239 3.08 6.77 14.75
CA GLU A 239 1.77 7.39 14.70
C GLU A 239 1.90 8.80 14.10
N GLY A 240 0.92 9.17 13.28
CA GLY A 240 0.81 10.48 12.66
C GLY A 240 -0.49 11.15 13.03
N TYR A 241 -0.44 12.45 13.31
CA TYR A 241 -1.53 13.24 13.86
C TYR A 241 -1.66 14.57 13.12
N TYR A 242 -2.89 15.02 12.89
CA TYR A 242 -3.17 16.42 12.63
C TYR A 242 -3.34 17.12 13.98
N LYS A 243 -2.38 17.99 14.35
CA LYS A 243 -2.44 18.71 15.62
C LYS A 243 -2.90 20.14 15.38
N SER A 244 -3.93 20.56 16.13
CA SER A 244 -4.44 21.92 16.04
C SER A 244 -3.42 22.93 16.59
N LYS A 245 -3.32 24.08 15.93
CA LYS A 245 -2.49 25.23 16.34
C LYS A 245 -3.18 26.08 17.40
N LYS A 246 -4.49 25.92 17.58
CA LYS A 246 -5.34 26.71 18.48
C LYS A 246 -6.41 25.80 19.11
N ASP A 247 -6.88 26.15 20.29
CA ASP A 247 -8.00 25.48 20.95
C ASP A 247 -9.33 25.71 20.23
#